data_AF-A0A9P6TFV2-F1
#
_entry.id   AF-A0A9P6TFV2-F1
#
_cell.length_a   1.000
_cell.length_b   1.000
_cell.length_c   1.000
_cell.angle_alpha   90.00
_cell.angle_beta   90.00
_cell.angle_gamma   90.00
#
_symmetry.space_group_name_H-M   'P 1'
#
loop_
_entity.id
_entity.type
_entity.pdbx_description
1 polymer ?
#
loop_
_entity_poly.entity_id
_entity_poly.type
_entity_poly.pdbx_seq_one_letter_code
_entity_poly.pdbx_strand_id
1 'polypeptide(L)'
;MISGPTSETSGIATYREPSPQGEYNPFLYPQSPEWRKLKLGDEDEKNYYIRVYNRLSDLQKKILTQHALDLISFDSESDSIYYKIKNNATYVLIESGAKLLFRNILLQYFSMYWLTRPLENLYAMLYFQLVYSILFFINILFFWNSFDGKRYIFDCARPALGCDLSKERNKLPLAANLEIGDPPLKQHLEFNIDISRAILLLCAIVYERDTKSVQKAAEASFSSDGLHEAVLNLVKSEEPILRLANEWGLRFVSIADFRRSGSFAGIFYSYNSGSEHLPFMIITIKGTSPDSFRDILIDCESNLESSGDFLGTGMAHEGFYDSLFPSKTSGAEVHPYRRIIERIKMIARSARQNTGLRSNLFIGGHSLGAGLASLLYARLLESPKDLGDDIVLRDAYTFGTPRTCDAKLATRIDFNLNNPSNQGRQMWRIANRSRSPHIGDCITRVPPGMADNRDFRGDVSDGSQFAYAAVGIRVDLKPNKLAPKNYSITEIPVGYTVDVVKLNDEPELELESLRNSTTKITHSQNIVQFIMEGIALLIPILHDHLPASYMDSLNQMQAEFILNRNSDKDLGKVKTRSIRTTEDISQNNENDGINGL
;
A
#
# COMPACT_ATOMS: atom_id res chain seq x y z
N MET A 1 23.46 -7.03 61.42
CA MET A 1 22.28 -7.78 60.95
C MET A 1 21.55 -6.90 59.95
N ILE A 2 21.64 -7.26 58.68
CA ILE A 2 21.28 -6.43 57.53
C ILE A 2 19.83 -6.78 57.14
N SER A 3 18.95 -5.78 57.18
CA SER A 3 17.59 -5.85 56.66
C SER A 3 17.60 -5.55 55.16
N GLY A 4 17.25 -6.55 54.34
CA GLY A 4 17.08 -6.40 52.89
C GLY A 4 15.69 -5.86 52.51
N PRO A 5 15.56 -5.19 51.35
CA PRO A 5 14.28 -4.67 50.89
C PRO A 5 13.46 -5.75 50.17
N THR A 6 12.15 -5.70 50.41
CA THR A 6 11.10 -6.50 49.79
C THR A 6 10.96 -6.20 48.29
N SER A 7 10.84 -7.24 47.50
CA SER A 7 10.63 -7.24 46.06
C SER A 7 9.28 -6.60 45.68
N GLU A 8 9.33 -5.52 44.90
CA GLU A 8 8.19 -5.05 44.11
C GLU A 8 7.99 -6.01 42.93
N THR A 9 6.85 -6.70 42.94
CA THR A 9 6.39 -7.53 41.83
C THR A 9 5.95 -6.66 40.67
N SER A 10 6.58 -6.90 39.53
CA SER A 10 6.25 -6.38 38.19
C SER A 10 4.75 -6.40 37.90
N GLY A 11 4.19 -5.22 37.61
CA GLY A 11 2.85 -5.09 37.06
C GLY A 11 2.75 -5.75 35.69
N ILE A 12 2.12 -6.92 35.64
CA ILE A 12 1.62 -7.51 34.41
C ILE A 12 0.51 -6.58 33.91
N ALA A 13 0.67 -6.06 32.70
CA ALA A 13 -0.32 -5.23 32.02
C ALA A 13 -1.67 -5.95 32.01
N THR A 14 -2.58 -5.50 32.88
CA THR A 14 -3.98 -5.89 32.87
C THR A 14 -4.58 -5.45 31.55
N TYR A 15 -5.12 -6.42 30.80
CA TYR A 15 -5.97 -6.22 29.64
C TYR A 15 -6.89 -5.01 29.86
N ARG A 16 -6.67 -3.93 29.10
CA ARG A 16 -7.60 -2.79 29.08
C ARG A 16 -8.96 -3.30 28.58
N GLU A 17 -10.01 -2.98 29.33
CA GLU A 17 -11.39 -3.31 29.00
C GLU A 17 -11.80 -2.82 27.61
N PRO A 18 -12.72 -3.53 26.93
CA PRO A 18 -13.19 -3.17 25.61
C PRO A 18 -13.86 -1.79 25.60
N SER A 19 -13.78 -1.16 24.42
CA SER A 19 -14.46 0.08 24.02
C SER A 19 -15.82 0.31 24.70
N PRO A 20 -16.18 1.56 25.09
CA PRO A 20 -17.40 1.91 25.81
C PRO A 20 -18.70 1.80 24.97
N GLN A 21 -18.74 0.94 23.96
CA GLN A 21 -19.97 0.49 23.33
C GLN A 21 -20.21 -0.94 23.78
N GLY A 22 -21.15 -1.15 24.70
CA GLY A 22 -21.58 -2.46 25.19
C GLY A 22 -22.28 -3.34 24.14
N GLU A 23 -21.92 -3.19 22.86
CA GLU A 23 -22.37 -4.08 21.79
C GLU A 23 -21.48 -5.32 21.76
N TYR A 24 -22.14 -6.46 21.97
CA TYR A 24 -21.57 -7.80 21.85
C TYR A 24 -20.75 -7.93 20.55
N ASN A 25 -19.43 -8.13 20.66
CA ASN A 25 -18.56 -8.38 19.51
C ASN A 25 -19.08 -9.62 18.76
N PRO A 26 -19.49 -9.50 17.49
CA PRO A 26 -20.10 -10.62 16.76
C PRO A 26 -19.09 -11.68 16.34
N PHE A 27 -17.79 -11.37 16.45
CA PHE A 27 -16.72 -12.23 16.01
C PHE A 27 -16.23 -13.16 17.12
N LEU A 28 -15.98 -14.42 16.76
CA LEU A 28 -15.36 -15.40 17.63
C LEU A 28 -13.85 -15.41 17.38
N TYR A 29 -13.06 -15.43 18.45
CA TYR A 29 -11.60 -15.45 18.32
C TYR A 29 -11.11 -16.87 18.03
N PRO A 30 -10.08 -17.08 17.18
CA PRO A 30 -9.52 -18.41 16.92
C PRO A 30 -9.07 -19.17 18.18
N GLN A 31 -8.73 -18.42 19.23
CA GLN A 31 -8.29 -18.95 20.52
C GLN A 31 -9.47 -19.32 21.43
N SER A 32 -10.68 -18.84 21.15
CA SER A 32 -11.87 -19.06 21.99
C SER A 32 -12.34 -20.52 21.95
N PRO A 33 -12.82 -21.09 23.07
CA PRO A 33 -13.42 -22.43 23.09
C PRO A 33 -14.60 -22.57 22.12
N GLU A 34 -15.38 -21.51 21.93
CA GLU A 34 -16.53 -21.46 21.03
C GLU A 34 -16.07 -21.64 19.58
N TRP A 35 -15.03 -20.94 19.16
CA TRP A 35 -14.45 -21.11 17.82
C TRP A 35 -13.94 -22.53 17.59
N ARG A 36 -13.23 -23.10 18.57
CA ARG A 36 -12.68 -24.46 18.46
C ARG A 36 -13.76 -25.54 18.39
N LYS A 37 -14.98 -25.25 18.85
CA LYS A 37 -16.15 -26.14 18.74
C LYS A 37 -16.82 -26.06 17.37
N LEU A 38 -16.61 -24.98 16.61
CA LEU A 38 -17.13 -24.89 15.24
C LEU A 38 -16.46 -25.95 14.38
N LYS A 39 -17.22 -26.97 13.99
CA LYS A 39 -16.78 -27.95 13.01
C LYS A 39 -16.89 -27.33 11.62
N LEU A 40 -15.81 -27.43 10.84
CA LEU A 40 -15.77 -26.92 9.48
C LEU A 40 -16.86 -27.60 8.63
N GLY A 41 -17.75 -26.82 8.02
CA GLY A 41 -18.85 -27.29 7.19
C GLY A 41 -20.14 -27.65 7.94
N ASP A 42 -20.22 -27.44 9.26
CA ASP A 42 -21.41 -27.74 10.06
C ASP A 42 -22.41 -26.56 10.08
N GLU A 43 -23.67 -26.84 10.44
CA GLU A 43 -24.73 -25.84 10.61
C GLU A 43 -24.34 -24.77 11.65
N ASP A 44 -23.55 -25.13 12.65
CA ASP A 44 -23.03 -24.18 13.64
C ASP A 44 -22.11 -23.12 13.01
N GLU A 45 -21.26 -23.52 12.05
CA GLU A 45 -20.39 -22.61 11.31
C GLU A 45 -21.24 -21.69 10.41
N LYS A 46 -22.22 -22.27 9.71
CA LYS A 46 -23.16 -21.51 8.87
C LYS A 46 -23.91 -20.46 9.71
N ASN A 47 -24.45 -20.87 10.85
CA ASN A 47 -25.15 -19.99 11.79
C ASN A 47 -24.23 -18.91 12.35
N TYR A 48 -22.95 -19.19 12.59
CA TYR A 48 -21.97 -18.17 12.97
C TYR A 48 -21.85 -17.08 11.90
N TYR A 49 -21.59 -17.44 10.64
CA TYR A 49 -21.44 -16.44 9.58
C TYR A 49 -22.75 -15.71 9.26
N ILE A 50 -23.91 -16.34 9.42
CA ILE A 50 -25.21 -15.66 9.36
C ILE A 50 -25.32 -14.59 10.45
N ARG A 51 -24.88 -14.88 11.69
CA ARG A 51 -24.85 -13.88 12.77
C ARG A 51 -23.91 -12.72 12.43
N VAL A 52 -22.71 -13.01 11.91
CA VAL A 52 -21.77 -11.98 11.46
C VAL A 52 -22.40 -11.11 10.37
N TYR A 53 -22.97 -11.72 9.33
CA TYR A 53 -23.67 -11.02 8.25
C TYR A 53 -24.79 -10.12 8.77
N ASN A 54 -25.63 -10.64 9.66
CA ASN A 54 -26.77 -9.89 10.21
C ASN A 54 -26.34 -8.68 11.04
N ARG A 55 -25.11 -8.67 11.56
CA ARG A 55 -24.52 -7.56 12.32
C ARG A 55 -23.85 -6.51 11.44
N LEU A 56 -23.60 -6.81 10.17
CA LEU A 56 -23.14 -5.80 9.22
C LEU A 56 -24.22 -4.72 9.04
N SER A 57 -23.79 -3.48 8.80
CA SER A 57 -24.71 -2.39 8.47
C SER A 57 -25.43 -2.65 7.14
N ASP A 58 -26.61 -2.06 6.94
CA ASP A 58 -27.40 -2.26 5.72
C ASP A 58 -26.64 -1.86 4.45
N LEU A 59 -25.80 -0.84 4.54
CA LEU A 59 -24.90 -0.46 3.46
C LEU A 59 -23.88 -1.55 3.15
N GLN A 60 -23.26 -2.15 4.17
CA GLN A 60 -22.31 -3.25 3.98
C GLN A 60 -22.99 -4.46 3.36
N LYS A 61 -24.17 -4.84 3.86
CA LYS A 61 -24.98 -5.93 3.30
C LYS A 61 -25.29 -5.67 1.82
N LYS A 62 -25.79 -4.48 1.48
CA LYS A 62 -26.08 -4.09 0.09
C LYS A 62 -24.85 -4.15 -0.82
N ILE A 63 -23.70 -3.70 -0.33
CA ILE A 63 -22.45 -3.77 -1.11
C ILE A 63 -22.04 -5.22 -1.33
N LEU A 64 -22.02 -6.01 -0.26
CA LEU A 64 -21.62 -7.41 -0.27
C LEU A 64 -22.54 -8.28 -1.13
N THR A 65 -23.87 -8.12 -1.03
CA THR A 65 -24.83 -8.83 -1.89
C THR A 65 -24.59 -8.54 -3.35
N GLN A 66 -24.37 -7.27 -3.70
CA GLN A 66 -24.11 -6.92 -5.09
C GLN A 66 -22.73 -7.38 -5.56
N HIS A 67 -21.74 -7.47 -4.67
CA HIS A 67 -20.44 -8.05 -4.99
C HIS A 67 -20.53 -9.57 -5.20
N ALA A 68 -21.33 -10.27 -4.40
CA ALA A 68 -21.67 -11.68 -4.63
C ALA A 68 -22.32 -11.88 -6.01
N LEU A 69 -23.27 -11.02 -6.40
CA LEU A 69 -23.85 -11.03 -7.75
C LEU A 69 -22.80 -10.83 -8.84
N ASP A 70 -21.85 -9.91 -8.63
CA ASP A 70 -20.78 -9.67 -9.59
C ASP A 70 -19.88 -10.92 -9.74
N LEU A 71 -19.54 -11.58 -8.62
CA LEU A 71 -18.77 -12.85 -8.66
C LEU A 71 -19.51 -13.98 -9.36
N ILE A 72 -20.80 -14.16 -9.07
CA ILE A 72 -21.65 -15.14 -9.75
C ILE A 72 -21.69 -14.89 -11.26
N SER A 73 -21.82 -13.62 -11.69
CA SER A 73 -21.81 -13.26 -13.11
C SER A 73 -20.46 -13.51 -13.79
N PHE A 74 -19.37 -13.47 -13.02
CA PHE A 74 -18.04 -13.77 -13.54
C PHE A 74 -17.82 -15.27 -13.73
N ASP A 75 -18.39 -16.12 -12.86
CA ASP A 75 -18.07 -17.55 -12.89
C ASP A 75 -18.81 -18.35 -13.96
N SER A 76 -19.95 -17.84 -14.44
CA SER A 76 -20.73 -18.52 -15.49
C SER A 76 -19.96 -18.71 -16.81
N GLU A 77 -18.81 -18.04 -17.01
CA GLU A 77 -17.90 -18.26 -18.15
C GLU A 77 -16.71 -19.20 -17.83
N SER A 78 -16.34 -19.41 -16.56
CA SER A 78 -15.12 -20.11 -16.13
C SER A 78 -15.26 -21.62 -15.93
N ASP A 79 -16.44 -22.18 -16.06
CA ASP A 79 -16.62 -23.62 -15.82
C ASP A 79 -16.21 -24.52 -17.00
N SER A 80 -15.72 -23.92 -18.09
CA SER A 80 -15.14 -24.69 -19.18
C SER A 80 -13.85 -25.39 -18.73
N ILE A 81 -13.66 -26.66 -19.12
CA ILE A 81 -12.41 -27.40 -18.95
C ILE A 81 -11.21 -26.58 -19.46
N TYR A 82 -11.43 -25.77 -20.51
CA TYR A 82 -10.46 -24.83 -21.04
C TYR A 82 -9.99 -23.80 -20.01
N TYR A 83 -10.88 -23.21 -19.21
CA TYR A 83 -10.52 -22.26 -18.17
C TYR A 83 -9.76 -22.93 -17.01
N LYS A 84 -10.17 -24.14 -16.61
CA LYS A 84 -9.44 -24.94 -15.59
C LYS A 84 -8.02 -25.30 -16.05
N ILE A 85 -7.83 -25.64 -17.33
CA ILE A 85 -6.51 -25.84 -17.93
C ILE A 85 -5.74 -24.51 -17.96
N LYS A 86 -6.38 -23.42 -18.38
CA LYS A 86 -5.76 -22.08 -18.49
C LYS A 86 -5.34 -21.49 -17.14
N ASN A 87 -6.02 -21.86 -16.07
CA ASN A 87 -5.69 -21.43 -14.71
C ASN A 87 -4.61 -22.28 -14.03
N ASN A 88 -4.17 -23.39 -14.64
CA ASN A 88 -3.05 -24.16 -14.11
C ASN A 88 -1.75 -23.37 -14.23
N ALA A 89 -1.01 -23.20 -13.13
CA ALA A 89 0.27 -22.48 -13.10
C ALA A 89 1.26 -22.98 -14.17
N THR A 90 1.30 -24.29 -14.43
CA THR A 90 2.13 -24.88 -15.47
C THR A 90 1.68 -24.47 -16.87
N TYR A 91 0.37 -24.40 -17.12
CA TYR A 91 -0.15 -23.96 -18.41
C TYR A 91 0.15 -22.47 -18.63
N VAL A 92 -0.06 -21.62 -17.63
CA VAL A 92 0.28 -20.19 -17.73
C VAL A 92 1.77 -20.02 -18.01
N LEU A 93 2.63 -20.75 -17.29
CA LEU A 93 4.08 -20.75 -17.52
C LEU A 93 4.43 -21.10 -18.97
N ILE A 94 3.81 -22.17 -19.51
CA ILE A 94 4.03 -22.63 -20.88
C ILE A 94 3.42 -21.62 -21.89
N GLU A 95 2.24 -21.08 -21.64
CA GLU A 95 1.55 -20.11 -22.50
C GLU A 95 2.34 -18.80 -22.56
N SER A 96 2.75 -18.24 -21.42
CA SER A 96 3.59 -17.04 -21.33
C SER A 96 4.95 -17.29 -21.99
N GLY A 97 5.58 -18.43 -21.73
CA GLY A 97 6.82 -18.83 -22.40
C GLY A 97 6.67 -18.98 -23.92
N ALA A 98 5.58 -19.59 -24.39
CA ALA A 98 5.28 -19.79 -25.80
C ALA A 98 4.89 -18.48 -26.49
N LYS A 99 4.08 -17.62 -25.88
CA LYS A 99 3.76 -16.27 -26.38
C LYS A 99 5.01 -15.43 -26.49
N LEU A 100 5.90 -15.50 -25.50
CA LEU A 100 7.17 -14.80 -25.52
C LEU A 100 8.08 -15.33 -26.62
N LEU A 101 8.21 -16.65 -26.76
CA LEU A 101 8.98 -17.28 -27.82
C LEU A 101 8.41 -16.97 -29.20
N PHE A 102 7.08 -17.03 -29.36
CA PHE A 102 6.39 -16.72 -30.61
C PHE A 102 6.48 -15.24 -30.97
N ARG A 103 6.31 -14.33 -30.00
CA ARG A 103 6.53 -12.89 -30.20
C ARG A 103 7.97 -12.61 -30.57
N ASN A 104 8.94 -13.24 -29.91
CA ASN A 104 10.35 -13.13 -30.25
C ASN A 104 10.62 -13.66 -31.67
N ILE A 105 10.03 -14.78 -32.06
CA ILE A 105 10.13 -15.31 -33.44
C ILE A 105 9.48 -14.35 -34.44
N LEU A 106 8.25 -13.87 -34.21
CA LEU A 106 7.57 -12.92 -35.08
C LEU A 106 8.36 -11.61 -35.24
N LEU A 107 8.88 -11.05 -34.14
CA LEU A 107 9.73 -9.86 -34.17
C LEU A 107 11.07 -10.13 -34.85
N GLN A 108 11.66 -11.32 -34.66
CA GLN A 108 12.89 -11.73 -35.33
C GLN A 108 12.70 -11.89 -36.84
N TYR A 109 11.59 -12.47 -37.29
CA TYR A 109 11.35 -12.79 -38.69
C TYR A 109 10.72 -11.65 -39.49
N PHE A 110 9.88 -10.81 -38.90
CA PHE A 110 9.11 -9.80 -39.65
C PHE A 110 9.60 -8.35 -39.52
N SER A 111 10.38 -7.99 -38.49
CA SER A 111 10.71 -6.57 -38.26
C SER A 111 12.20 -6.21 -38.22
N MET A 112 13.11 -7.11 -38.65
CA MET A 112 14.55 -6.95 -38.44
C MET A 112 14.89 -6.55 -36.98
N TYR A 113 14.07 -6.96 -36.01
CA TYR A 113 14.16 -6.46 -34.62
C TYR A 113 15.49 -6.81 -33.96
N TRP A 114 16.11 -7.92 -34.38
CA TRP A 114 17.43 -8.32 -33.89
C TRP A 114 18.56 -7.40 -34.39
N LEU A 115 18.40 -6.80 -35.58
CA LEU A 115 19.32 -5.80 -36.12
C LEU A 115 19.07 -4.43 -35.50
N THR A 116 17.80 -4.07 -35.26
CA THR A 116 17.45 -2.73 -34.77
C THR A 116 17.57 -2.59 -33.26
N ARG A 117 17.38 -3.67 -32.48
CA ARG A 117 17.43 -3.67 -31.00
C ARG A 117 18.03 -4.95 -30.39
N PRO A 118 19.29 -5.30 -30.68
CA PRO A 118 19.92 -6.53 -30.20
C PRO A 118 20.02 -6.61 -28.67
N LEU A 119 20.24 -5.47 -28.01
CA LEU A 119 20.36 -5.40 -26.55
C LEU A 119 19.04 -5.68 -25.83
N GLU A 120 17.90 -5.20 -26.33
CA GLU A 120 16.59 -5.49 -25.75
C GLU A 120 16.27 -6.99 -25.81
N ASN A 121 16.66 -7.68 -26.89
CA ASN A 121 16.43 -9.12 -27.03
C ASN A 121 17.29 -9.96 -26.09
N LEU A 122 18.59 -9.66 -26.02
CA LEU A 122 19.50 -10.35 -25.08
C LEU A 122 19.04 -10.12 -23.64
N TYR A 123 18.63 -8.88 -23.35
CA TYR A 123 18.12 -8.48 -22.06
C TYR A 123 16.87 -9.26 -21.66
N ALA A 124 15.84 -9.28 -22.53
CA ALA A 124 14.62 -10.04 -22.28
C ALA A 124 14.96 -11.50 -21.96
N MET A 125 15.78 -12.16 -22.80
CA MET A 125 16.12 -13.56 -22.63
C MET A 125 16.78 -13.87 -21.28
N LEU A 126 17.78 -13.06 -20.89
CA LEU A 126 18.51 -13.24 -19.63
C LEU A 126 17.65 -12.88 -18.40
N TYR A 127 16.93 -11.76 -18.47
CA TYR A 127 16.05 -11.31 -17.40
C TYR A 127 14.95 -12.32 -17.13
N PHE A 128 14.27 -12.82 -18.16
CA PHE A 128 13.21 -13.80 -18.00
C PHE A 128 13.73 -15.12 -17.43
N GLN A 129 14.84 -15.65 -17.94
CA GLN A 129 15.41 -16.89 -17.39
C GLN A 129 15.79 -16.73 -15.90
N LEU A 130 16.41 -15.60 -15.54
CA LEU A 130 16.84 -15.35 -14.16
C LEU A 130 15.64 -15.15 -13.21
N VAL A 131 14.69 -14.30 -13.60
CA VAL A 131 13.50 -14.00 -12.77
C VAL A 131 12.66 -15.26 -12.58
N TYR A 132 12.37 -16.01 -13.64
CA TYR A 132 11.59 -17.25 -13.51
C TYR A 132 12.32 -18.30 -12.65
N SER A 133 13.65 -18.41 -12.75
CA SER A 133 14.42 -19.31 -11.88
C SER A 133 14.33 -18.89 -10.42
N ILE A 134 14.49 -17.60 -10.12
CA ILE A 134 14.42 -17.08 -8.74
C ILE A 134 12.99 -17.24 -8.18
N LEU A 135 11.97 -16.90 -8.95
CA LEU A 135 10.56 -17.04 -8.54
C LEU A 135 10.19 -18.50 -8.27
N PHE A 136 10.73 -19.45 -9.04
CA PHE A 136 10.55 -20.88 -8.78
C PHE A 136 11.07 -21.29 -7.39
N PHE A 137 12.24 -20.78 -6.97
CA PHE A 137 12.79 -21.07 -5.64
C PHE A 137 12.07 -20.31 -4.51
N ILE A 138 11.59 -19.09 -4.76
CA ILE A 138 10.87 -18.28 -3.78
C ILE A 138 9.50 -18.90 -3.43
N ASN A 139 8.83 -19.54 -4.39
CA ASN A 139 7.53 -20.22 -4.19
C ASN A 139 7.61 -21.34 -3.12
N ILE A 140 8.80 -21.86 -2.82
CA ILE A 140 9.00 -22.89 -1.79
C ILE A 140 9.04 -22.30 -0.36
N LEU A 141 9.27 -20.98 -0.20
CA LEU A 141 9.68 -20.38 1.08
C LEU A 141 8.60 -19.58 1.82
N PHE A 142 7.38 -19.46 1.30
CA PHE A 142 6.39 -18.59 1.91
C PHE A 142 5.38 -19.32 2.80
N PHE A 143 5.51 -19.18 4.13
CA PHE A 143 4.38 -19.25 5.05
C PHE A 143 4.59 -18.42 6.33
N TRP A 144 3.48 -17.80 6.75
CA TRP A 144 3.15 -17.27 8.08
C TRP A 144 3.38 -15.76 8.35
N ASN A 145 2.28 -15.05 8.62
CA ASN A 145 2.26 -13.75 9.28
C ASN A 145 1.40 -13.82 10.55
N SER A 146 1.80 -13.09 11.57
CA SER A 146 1.02 -12.90 12.80
C SER A 146 0.91 -11.39 13.04
N PHE A 147 -0.32 -10.85 12.94
CA PHE A 147 -0.63 -9.43 13.13
C PHE A 147 -1.71 -9.26 14.22
N ASP A 148 -1.48 -9.82 15.42
CA ASP A 148 -2.31 -9.47 16.57
C ASP A 148 -1.73 -8.23 17.29
N GLY A 149 -2.60 -7.28 17.65
CA GLY A 149 -2.29 -6.24 18.64
C GLY A 149 -1.90 -4.83 18.17
N LYS A 150 -2.14 -4.44 16.90
CA LYS A 150 -1.68 -3.13 16.35
C LYS A 150 -2.72 -1.99 16.35
N ARG A 151 -3.76 -2.05 17.18
CA ARG A 151 -4.82 -1.03 17.25
C ARG A 151 -4.31 0.41 17.45
N TYR A 152 -3.25 0.58 18.25
CA TYR A 152 -2.68 1.90 18.56
C TYR A 152 -2.23 2.69 17.33
N ILE A 153 -1.78 2.01 16.26
CA ILE A 153 -1.35 2.64 15.00
C ILE A 153 -2.51 3.43 14.38
N PHE A 154 -3.73 2.87 14.41
CA PHE A 154 -4.91 3.56 13.88
C PHE A 154 -5.38 4.68 14.77
N ASP A 155 -5.28 4.52 16.09
CA ASP A 155 -5.66 5.58 17.02
C ASP A 155 -4.76 6.82 16.83
N CYS A 156 -3.48 6.63 16.48
CA CYS A 156 -2.57 7.74 16.12
C CYS A 156 -2.86 8.34 14.74
N ALA A 157 -3.24 7.52 13.75
CA ALA A 157 -3.51 8.00 12.38
C ALA A 157 -4.90 8.65 12.22
N ARG A 158 -5.88 8.30 13.05
CA ARG A 158 -7.28 8.73 12.92
C ARG A 158 -7.46 10.25 12.86
N PRO A 159 -6.79 11.08 13.70
CA PRO A 159 -6.88 12.53 13.61
C PRO A 159 -6.41 13.07 12.25
N ALA A 160 -5.31 12.51 11.71
CA ALA A 160 -4.77 12.90 10.41
C ALA A 160 -5.72 12.51 9.25
N LEU A 161 -6.27 11.30 9.30
CA LEU A 161 -7.22 10.79 8.30
C LEU A 161 -8.51 11.62 8.25
N GLY A 162 -8.96 12.11 9.41
CA GLY A 162 -10.13 12.97 9.56
C GLY A 162 -9.85 14.47 9.49
N CYS A 163 -8.61 14.90 9.24
CA CYS A 163 -8.28 16.32 9.21
C CYS A 163 -8.77 17.00 7.92
N ASP A 164 -9.24 18.24 8.03
CA ASP A 164 -9.52 19.10 6.88
C ASP A 164 -8.25 19.81 6.41
N LEU A 165 -7.36 19.05 5.76
CA LEU A 165 -6.11 19.58 5.20
C LEU A 165 -6.34 20.69 4.14
N SER A 166 -7.57 20.82 3.61
CA SER A 166 -7.87 21.87 2.62
C SER A 166 -7.93 23.26 3.27
N LYS A 167 -8.44 23.36 4.51
CA LYS A 167 -8.50 24.62 5.25
C LYS A 167 -7.13 25.08 5.73
N GLU A 168 -6.24 24.16 6.06
CA GLU A 168 -4.87 24.52 6.47
C GLU A 168 -4.01 24.97 5.29
N ARG A 169 -4.14 24.34 4.12
CA ARG A 169 -3.38 24.73 2.92
C ARG A 169 -3.88 26.01 2.26
N ASN A 170 -5.19 26.28 2.29
CA ASN A 170 -5.75 27.54 1.79
C ASN A 170 -5.34 28.78 2.62
N LYS A 171 -4.68 28.60 3.76
CA LYS A 171 -4.06 29.69 4.53
C LYS A 171 -2.68 30.08 4.00
N LEU A 172 -2.05 29.29 3.12
CA LEU A 172 -0.89 29.78 2.38
C LEU A 172 -1.40 30.86 1.42
N PRO A 173 -0.84 32.09 1.47
CA PRO A 173 -1.27 33.16 0.61
C PRO A 173 -1.11 32.70 -0.84
N LEU A 174 -2.24 32.55 -1.52
CA LEU A 174 -2.25 32.43 -2.97
C LEU A 174 -1.39 33.59 -3.49
N ALA A 175 -0.42 33.28 -4.34
CA ALA A 175 0.67 34.13 -4.82
C ALA A 175 0.24 35.41 -5.59
N ALA A 176 -0.95 35.95 -5.34
CA ALA A 176 -1.50 37.13 -5.98
C ALA A 176 -0.86 38.45 -5.50
N ASN A 177 -0.11 38.45 -4.39
CA ASN A 177 0.51 39.65 -3.81
C ASN A 177 2.03 39.57 -3.66
N LEU A 178 2.71 38.62 -4.30
CA LEU A 178 4.18 38.59 -4.28
C LEU A 178 4.71 39.76 -5.13
N GLU A 179 5.36 40.72 -4.47
CA GLU A 179 6.06 41.80 -5.15
C GLU A 179 7.13 41.22 -6.08
N ILE A 180 7.29 41.83 -7.26
CA ILE A 180 8.27 41.42 -8.27
C ILE A 180 9.67 41.60 -7.65
N GLY A 181 10.25 40.53 -7.11
CA GLY A 181 11.58 40.55 -6.48
C GLY A 181 11.77 39.53 -5.36
N ASP A 182 10.69 39.04 -4.73
CA ASP A 182 10.81 38.03 -3.68
C ASP A 182 11.13 36.65 -4.27
N PRO A 183 12.05 35.88 -3.65
CA PRO A 183 12.31 34.51 -4.05
C PRO A 183 10.99 33.71 -3.97
N PRO A 184 10.69 32.85 -4.96
CA PRO A 184 9.44 32.10 -4.97
C PRO A 184 9.32 31.31 -3.67
N LEU A 185 8.22 31.53 -2.94
CA LEU A 185 7.93 30.77 -1.72
C LEU A 185 7.98 29.28 -2.05
N LYS A 186 8.90 28.55 -1.39
CA LYS A 186 8.95 27.10 -1.49
C LYS A 186 7.64 26.54 -0.94
N GLN A 187 6.99 25.68 -1.73
CA GLN A 187 5.77 25.02 -1.31
C GLN A 187 6.10 23.80 -0.46
N HIS A 188 5.38 23.60 0.63
CA HIS A 188 5.61 22.48 1.55
C HIS A 188 4.67 21.31 1.23
N LEU A 189 5.25 20.13 1.10
CA LEU A 189 4.56 18.85 1.02
C LEU A 189 4.76 18.12 2.35
N GLU A 190 3.75 17.38 2.78
CA GLU A 190 3.79 16.69 4.08
C GLU A 190 3.66 15.19 3.87
N PHE A 191 4.69 14.45 4.26
CA PHE A 191 4.64 12.99 4.35
C PHE A 191 4.28 12.60 5.77
N ASN A 192 3.07 12.06 5.98
CA ASN A 192 2.59 11.69 7.31
C ASN A 192 2.88 10.22 7.60
N ILE A 193 3.73 9.97 8.60
CA ILE A 193 4.15 8.62 8.99
C ILE A 193 2.98 7.80 9.54
N ASP A 194 2.11 8.41 10.34
CA ASP A 194 0.99 7.70 10.98
C ASP A 194 -0.01 7.20 9.94
N ILE A 195 -0.33 8.04 8.94
CA ILE A 195 -1.16 7.62 7.78
C ILE A 195 -0.47 6.49 7.03
N SER A 196 0.84 6.61 6.76
CA SER A 196 1.60 5.58 6.05
C SER A 196 1.57 4.23 6.78
N ARG A 197 1.82 4.22 8.10
CA ARG A 197 1.76 3.00 8.93
C ARG A 197 0.36 2.40 8.94
N ALA A 198 -0.69 3.22 9.13
CA ALA A 198 -2.06 2.76 9.12
C ALA A 198 -2.45 2.12 7.77
N ILE A 199 -2.15 2.77 6.66
CA ILE A 199 -2.46 2.24 5.32
C ILE A 199 -1.67 0.96 5.03
N LEU A 200 -0.38 0.90 5.38
CA LEU A 200 0.42 -0.32 5.23
C LEU A 200 -0.20 -1.50 5.99
N LEU A 201 -0.69 -1.26 7.20
CA LEU A 201 -1.33 -2.27 8.03
C LEU A 201 -2.66 -2.74 7.43
N LEU A 202 -3.47 -1.84 6.86
CA LEU A 202 -4.66 -2.22 6.10
C LEU A 202 -4.31 -3.04 4.85
N CYS A 203 -3.26 -2.63 4.12
CA CYS A 203 -2.76 -3.37 2.96
C CYS A 203 -2.24 -4.77 3.34
N ALA A 204 -1.70 -4.95 4.54
CA ALA A 204 -1.26 -6.26 5.02
C ALA A 204 -2.44 -7.19 5.32
N ILE A 205 -3.52 -6.68 5.92
CA ILE A 205 -4.64 -7.53 6.35
C ILE A 205 -5.53 -8.00 5.22
N VAL A 206 -5.63 -7.26 4.11
CA VAL A 206 -6.37 -7.76 2.96
C VAL A 206 -5.81 -9.08 2.40
N TYR A 207 -4.58 -9.45 2.75
CA TYR A 207 -4.02 -10.77 2.44
C TYR A 207 -4.65 -11.92 3.23
N GLU A 208 -5.29 -11.65 4.37
CA GLU A 208 -5.98 -12.65 5.20
C GLU A 208 -7.29 -13.16 4.55
N ARG A 209 -7.69 -12.60 3.40
CA ARG A 209 -8.89 -13.07 2.67
C ARG A 209 -8.69 -14.49 2.16
N ASP A 210 -9.57 -15.41 2.57
CA ASP A 210 -9.52 -16.81 2.12
C ASP A 210 -10.00 -16.95 0.67
N THR A 211 -9.05 -17.16 -0.24
CA THR A 211 -9.28 -17.32 -1.67
C THR A 211 -10.16 -18.51 -2.01
N LYS A 212 -10.12 -19.59 -1.21
CA LYS A 212 -10.96 -20.78 -1.44
C LYS A 212 -12.44 -20.48 -1.20
N SER A 213 -12.74 -19.71 -0.17
CA SER A 213 -14.12 -19.29 0.10
C SER A 213 -14.61 -18.28 -0.95
N VAL A 214 -13.75 -17.41 -1.48
CA VAL A 214 -14.11 -16.55 -2.62
C VAL A 214 -14.45 -17.38 -3.86
N GLN A 215 -13.65 -18.41 -4.15
CA GLN A 215 -13.92 -19.31 -5.27
C GLN A 215 -15.27 -20.03 -5.10
N LYS A 216 -15.56 -20.55 -3.90
CA LYS A 216 -16.88 -21.14 -3.59
C LYS A 216 -18.03 -20.14 -3.76
N ALA A 217 -17.80 -18.86 -3.46
CA ALA A 217 -18.81 -17.83 -3.67
C ALA A 217 -19.10 -17.60 -5.16
N ALA A 218 -18.07 -17.70 -6.02
CA ALA A 218 -18.21 -17.62 -7.47
C ALA A 218 -18.99 -18.84 -8.02
N GLU A 219 -18.63 -20.04 -7.54
CA GLU A 219 -19.25 -21.33 -7.93
C GLU A 219 -20.69 -21.51 -7.42
N ALA A 220 -21.17 -20.65 -6.52
CA ALA A 220 -22.52 -20.75 -5.97
C ALA A 220 -23.64 -20.47 -7.01
N SER A 221 -23.29 -20.02 -8.21
CA SER A 221 -24.22 -19.77 -9.32
C SER A 221 -25.12 -20.98 -9.67
N PHE A 222 -24.68 -22.20 -9.35
CA PHE A 222 -25.37 -23.45 -9.67
C PHE A 222 -26.38 -23.93 -8.61
N SER A 223 -26.46 -23.29 -7.45
CA SER A 223 -27.38 -23.70 -6.38
C SER A 223 -28.70 -22.89 -6.40
N SER A 224 -29.79 -23.51 -5.96
CA SER A 224 -31.12 -22.86 -5.90
C SER A 224 -31.17 -21.66 -4.93
N ASP A 225 -30.19 -21.55 -4.03
CA ASP A 225 -29.99 -20.44 -3.08
C ASP A 225 -28.62 -19.76 -3.31
N GLY A 226 -28.16 -19.75 -4.56
CA GLY A 226 -26.80 -19.39 -4.93
C GLY A 226 -26.34 -18.01 -4.45
N LEU A 227 -27.24 -17.03 -4.41
CA LEU A 227 -26.91 -15.70 -3.90
C LEU A 227 -26.63 -15.72 -2.39
N HIS A 228 -27.44 -16.40 -1.60
CA HIS A 228 -27.25 -16.46 -0.16
C HIS A 228 -25.96 -17.22 0.19
N GLU A 229 -25.71 -18.32 -0.51
CA GLU A 229 -24.48 -19.10 -0.38
C GLU A 229 -23.24 -18.30 -0.79
N ALA A 230 -23.31 -17.53 -1.88
CA ALA A 230 -22.22 -16.66 -2.31
C ALA A 230 -21.91 -15.57 -1.27
N VAL A 231 -22.95 -14.92 -0.74
CA VAL A 231 -22.78 -13.91 0.31
C VAL A 231 -22.15 -14.53 1.56
N LEU A 232 -22.58 -15.71 1.98
CA LEU A 232 -22.05 -16.36 3.17
C LEU A 232 -20.59 -16.76 3.00
N ASN A 233 -20.23 -17.32 1.84
CA ASN A 233 -18.85 -17.66 1.50
C ASN A 233 -17.97 -16.42 1.41
N LEU A 234 -18.49 -15.28 0.93
CA LEU A 234 -17.78 -14.01 0.99
C LEU A 234 -17.54 -13.52 2.42
N VAL A 235 -18.57 -13.54 3.28
CA VAL A 235 -18.40 -13.19 4.71
C VAL A 235 -17.36 -14.08 5.35
N LYS A 236 -17.40 -15.39 5.08
CA LYS A 236 -16.40 -16.34 5.55
C LYS A 236 -15.00 -15.99 5.06
N SER A 237 -14.86 -15.62 3.79
CA SER A 237 -13.57 -15.24 3.22
C SER A 237 -12.99 -13.97 3.86
N GLU A 238 -13.83 -13.06 4.31
CA GLU A 238 -13.46 -11.73 4.79
C GLU A 238 -13.51 -11.59 6.32
N GLU A 239 -13.86 -12.65 7.04
CA GLU A 239 -14.03 -12.62 8.51
C GLU A 239 -12.82 -12.06 9.25
N PRO A 240 -11.56 -12.46 8.95
CA PRO A 240 -10.41 -11.92 9.66
C PRO A 240 -10.27 -10.41 9.46
N ILE A 241 -10.60 -9.93 8.25
CA ILE A 241 -10.54 -8.51 7.89
C ILE A 241 -11.64 -7.74 8.59
N LEU A 242 -12.87 -8.25 8.56
CA LEU A 242 -14.04 -7.65 9.21
C LEU A 242 -13.84 -7.55 10.72
N ARG A 243 -13.28 -8.60 11.34
CA ARG A 243 -12.95 -8.66 12.77
C ARG A 243 -11.93 -7.59 13.15
N LEU A 244 -10.79 -7.56 12.47
CA LEU A 244 -9.73 -6.57 12.75
C LEU A 244 -10.19 -5.14 12.46
N ALA A 245 -10.93 -4.92 11.37
CA ALA A 245 -11.53 -3.61 11.08
C ALA A 245 -12.43 -3.15 12.22
N ASN A 246 -13.32 -4.02 12.71
CA ASN A 246 -14.22 -3.71 13.82
C ASN A 246 -13.46 -3.41 15.11
N GLU A 247 -12.41 -4.18 15.43
CA GLU A 247 -11.53 -3.92 16.58
C GLU A 247 -10.84 -2.55 16.51
N TRP A 248 -10.60 -2.06 15.29
CA TRP A 248 -9.98 -0.75 15.03
C TRP A 248 -10.99 0.38 14.87
N GLY A 249 -12.28 0.12 15.11
CA GLY A 249 -13.34 1.10 14.96
C GLY A 249 -13.54 1.53 13.50
N LEU A 250 -13.22 0.64 12.56
CA LEU A 250 -13.40 0.81 11.13
C LEU A 250 -14.49 -0.14 10.63
N ARG A 251 -15.06 0.20 9.48
CA ARG A 251 -15.91 -0.71 8.71
C ARG A 251 -15.17 -1.12 7.46
N PHE A 252 -15.37 -2.36 7.06
CA PHE A 252 -14.77 -2.92 5.86
C PHE A 252 -15.84 -3.48 4.93
N VAL A 253 -15.61 -3.33 3.62
CA VAL A 253 -16.27 -4.09 2.55
C VAL A 253 -15.27 -4.32 1.41
N SER A 254 -15.34 -5.49 0.77
CA SER A 254 -14.81 -5.68 -0.57
C SER A 254 -15.67 -4.95 -1.60
N ILE A 255 -15.04 -4.35 -2.61
CA ILE A 255 -15.73 -3.50 -3.60
C ILE A 255 -15.55 -3.98 -5.04
N ALA A 256 -14.44 -4.65 -5.38
CA ALA A 256 -14.24 -5.22 -6.70
C ALA A 256 -13.18 -6.33 -6.66
N ASP A 257 -13.44 -7.44 -7.33
CA ASP A 257 -12.45 -8.49 -7.62
C ASP A 257 -11.86 -8.30 -9.02
N PHE A 258 -10.57 -8.58 -9.18
CA PHE A 258 -9.89 -8.54 -10.47
C PHE A 258 -9.81 -9.95 -11.05
N ARG A 259 -10.38 -10.16 -12.25
CA ARG A 259 -10.65 -11.47 -12.87
C ARG A 259 -9.45 -12.41 -13.03
N ARG A 260 -8.21 -11.93 -12.91
CA ARG A 260 -7.00 -12.70 -13.25
C ARG A 260 -6.06 -12.99 -12.09
N SER A 261 -6.19 -12.30 -10.94
CA SER A 261 -5.05 -12.19 -10.03
C SER A 261 -5.30 -12.49 -8.55
N GLY A 262 -6.40 -13.16 -8.18
CA GLY A 262 -6.78 -13.38 -6.77
C GLY A 262 -6.82 -12.09 -5.92
N SER A 263 -6.72 -10.95 -6.60
CA SER A 263 -6.46 -9.62 -6.10
C SER A 263 -7.79 -8.90 -6.14
N PHE A 264 -7.99 -8.03 -5.18
CA PHE A 264 -9.25 -7.32 -5.04
C PHE A 264 -9.01 -5.95 -4.41
N ALA A 265 -9.96 -5.05 -4.65
CA ALA A 265 -10.05 -3.79 -3.95
C ALA A 265 -10.99 -3.95 -2.75
N GLY A 266 -10.48 -3.62 -1.56
CA GLY A 266 -11.26 -3.43 -0.34
C GLY A 266 -11.32 -1.95 0.03
N ILE A 267 -12.31 -1.57 0.83
CA ILE A 267 -12.40 -0.23 1.40
C ILE A 267 -12.64 -0.30 2.91
N PHE A 268 -11.81 0.44 3.63
CA PHE A 268 -11.98 0.71 5.06
C PHE A 268 -12.52 2.11 5.22
N TYR A 269 -13.51 2.31 6.08
CA TYR A 269 -14.08 3.63 6.27
C TYR A 269 -14.60 3.85 7.70
N SER A 270 -14.62 5.12 8.09
CA SER A 270 -15.28 5.57 9.32
C SER A 270 -15.98 6.89 9.08
N TYR A 271 -17.18 7.00 9.63
CA TYR A 271 -17.93 8.25 9.74
C TYR A 271 -18.34 8.56 11.19
N ASN A 272 -17.86 7.76 12.16
CA ASN A 272 -18.13 7.92 13.60
C ASN A 272 -16.97 8.58 14.35
N SER A 273 -16.00 9.14 13.64
CA SER A 273 -15.02 10.03 14.25
C SER A 273 -15.82 11.19 14.87
N GLY A 274 -15.60 11.51 16.15
CA GLY A 274 -16.41 12.51 16.89
C GLY A 274 -16.60 13.84 16.15
N SER A 275 -17.40 14.75 16.70
CA SER A 275 -17.83 16.01 16.05
C SER A 275 -16.71 16.89 15.43
N GLU A 276 -15.45 16.62 15.74
CA GLU A 276 -14.27 17.36 15.28
C GLU A 276 -13.55 16.74 14.06
N HIS A 277 -13.92 15.54 13.60
CA HIS A 277 -13.19 14.83 12.54
C HIS A 277 -14.06 14.57 11.31
N LEU A 278 -13.51 14.81 10.13
CA LEU A 278 -14.15 14.47 8.85
C LEU A 278 -14.29 12.94 8.70
N PRO A 279 -15.35 12.48 8.03
CA PRO A 279 -15.42 11.11 7.54
C PRO A 279 -14.25 10.80 6.61
N PHE A 280 -13.77 9.56 6.64
CA PHE A 280 -12.70 9.11 5.74
C PHE A 280 -12.93 7.70 5.22
N MET A 281 -12.32 7.44 4.07
CA MET A 281 -12.31 6.18 3.35
C MET A 281 -10.88 5.91 2.89
N ILE A 282 -10.47 4.65 2.96
CA ILE A 282 -9.18 4.17 2.51
C ILE A 282 -9.44 2.97 1.60
N ILE A 283 -9.19 3.13 0.31
CA ILE A 283 -9.16 1.99 -0.61
C ILE A 283 -7.83 1.28 -0.42
N THR A 284 -7.86 -0.02 -0.18
CA THR A 284 -6.67 -0.86 -0.18
C THR A 284 -6.79 -1.92 -1.25
N ILE A 285 -5.79 -2.00 -2.11
CA ILE A 285 -5.74 -3.03 -3.14
C ILE A 285 -4.82 -4.14 -2.68
N LYS A 286 -5.36 -5.36 -2.59
CA LYS A 286 -4.58 -6.57 -2.31
C LYS A 286 -3.66 -6.84 -3.50
N GLY A 287 -2.39 -7.10 -3.24
CA GLY A 287 -1.47 -7.59 -4.26
C GLY A 287 -1.47 -9.12 -4.34
N THR A 288 -0.39 -9.65 -4.89
CA THR A 288 -0.21 -11.08 -5.11
C THR A 288 -0.09 -11.84 -3.81
N SER A 289 -0.98 -12.82 -3.60
CA SER A 289 -0.80 -13.78 -2.49
C SER A 289 0.44 -14.63 -2.79
N PRO A 290 1.30 -14.93 -1.81
CA PRO A 290 2.55 -15.65 -2.07
C PRO A 290 2.37 -17.03 -2.72
N ASP A 291 1.19 -17.65 -2.53
CA ASP A 291 0.77 -18.92 -3.12
C ASP A 291 0.29 -18.80 -4.58
N SER A 292 0.03 -17.58 -5.06
CA SER A 292 -0.43 -17.32 -6.42
C SER A 292 0.73 -16.95 -7.34
N PHE A 293 1.54 -17.98 -7.66
CA PHE A 293 2.69 -17.87 -8.57
C PHE A 293 2.35 -17.17 -9.90
N ARG A 294 1.12 -17.38 -10.40
CA ARG A 294 0.60 -16.74 -11.62
C ARG A 294 0.68 -15.22 -11.55
N ASP A 295 0.33 -14.63 -10.42
CA ASP A 295 0.21 -13.17 -10.33
C ASP A 295 1.60 -12.55 -10.29
N ILE A 296 2.56 -13.22 -9.65
CA ILE A 296 3.97 -12.82 -9.71
C ILE A 296 4.52 -12.93 -11.13
N LEU A 297 4.08 -13.91 -11.91
CA LEU A 297 4.46 -14.02 -13.34
C LEU A 297 3.88 -12.87 -14.16
N ILE A 298 2.59 -12.54 -13.96
CA ILE A 298 1.96 -11.38 -14.61
C ILE A 298 2.73 -10.10 -14.27
N ASP A 299 3.17 -9.92 -13.02
CA ASP A 299 3.96 -8.77 -12.58
C ASP A 299 5.35 -8.68 -13.24
N CYS A 300 5.87 -9.81 -13.70
CA CYS A 300 7.16 -9.89 -14.39
C CYS A 300 7.01 -9.79 -15.92
N GLU A 301 5.80 -9.96 -16.46
CA GLU A 301 5.54 -9.80 -17.88
C GLU A 301 5.72 -8.34 -18.28
N SER A 302 6.80 -8.05 -19.00
CA SER A 302 7.13 -6.69 -19.44
C SER A 302 6.33 -6.27 -20.68
N ASN A 303 5.01 -6.40 -20.65
CA ASN A 303 4.11 -5.94 -21.71
C ASN A 303 3.45 -4.60 -21.37
N LEU A 304 3.48 -3.70 -22.35
CA LEU A 304 2.86 -2.39 -22.28
C LEU A 304 1.58 -2.37 -23.14
N GLU A 305 0.51 -1.84 -22.59
CA GLU A 305 -0.78 -1.61 -23.25
C GLU A 305 -1.09 -0.12 -23.33
N SER A 306 -1.73 0.31 -24.42
CA SER A 306 -2.14 1.70 -24.58
C SER A 306 -3.17 2.07 -23.53
N SER A 307 -2.90 3.15 -22.81
CA SER A 307 -3.73 3.59 -21.69
C SER A 307 -4.46 4.91 -21.96
N GLY A 308 -4.43 5.40 -23.20
CA GLY A 308 -4.91 6.73 -23.57
C GLY A 308 -6.41 6.95 -23.34
N ASP A 309 -7.23 5.90 -23.33
CA ASP A 309 -8.67 5.96 -23.14
C ASP A 309 -9.09 6.25 -21.69
N PHE A 310 -8.34 5.75 -20.69
CA PHE A 310 -8.62 6.03 -19.27
C PHE A 310 -7.60 6.97 -18.62
N LEU A 311 -6.34 6.93 -19.02
CA LEU A 311 -5.24 7.68 -18.40
C LEU A 311 -4.75 8.85 -19.27
N GLY A 312 -5.40 9.10 -20.40
CA GLY A 312 -5.19 10.25 -21.27
C GLY A 312 -4.00 10.13 -22.22
N THR A 313 -2.94 9.41 -21.86
CA THR A 313 -1.79 9.17 -22.76
C THR A 313 -0.88 8.03 -22.27
N GLY A 314 0.10 7.67 -23.11
CA GLY A 314 1.16 6.72 -22.77
C GLY A 314 0.67 5.28 -22.62
N MET A 315 1.57 4.45 -22.13
CA MET A 315 1.35 3.02 -21.99
C MET A 315 1.43 2.61 -20.51
N ALA A 316 0.52 1.74 -20.09
CA ALA A 316 0.55 1.12 -18.77
C ALA A 316 1.01 -0.34 -18.90
N HIS A 317 1.46 -0.92 -17.80
CA HIS A 317 1.70 -2.36 -17.72
C HIS A 317 0.40 -3.11 -18.03
N GLU A 318 0.40 -3.98 -19.04
CA GLU A 318 -0.79 -4.69 -19.57
C GLU A 318 -1.56 -5.40 -18.45
N GLY A 319 -0.86 -6.19 -17.62
CA GLY A 319 -1.47 -6.89 -16.49
C GLY A 319 -2.20 -5.98 -15.49
N PHE A 320 -1.63 -4.82 -15.15
CA PHE A 320 -2.26 -3.88 -14.23
C PHE A 320 -3.41 -3.11 -14.90
N TYR A 321 -3.22 -2.76 -16.17
CA TYR A 321 -4.20 -2.01 -16.94
C TYR A 321 -5.46 -2.82 -17.19
N ASP A 322 -5.35 -4.02 -17.77
CA ASP A 322 -6.48 -4.90 -18.07
C ASP A 322 -7.21 -5.36 -16.80
N SER A 323 -6.51 -5.42 -15.65
CA SER A 323 -7.15 -5.70 -14.35
C SER A 323 -8.10 -4.59 -13.90
N LEU A 324 -7.80 -3.32 -14.16
CA LEU A 324 -8.65 -2.18 -13.78
C LEU A 324 -9.63 -1.76 -14.87
N PHE A 325 -9.17 -1.78 -16.12
CA PHE A 325 -9.81 -1.27 -17.31
C PHE A 325 -9.90 -2.34 -18.40
N PRO A 326 -10.59 -3.47 -18.12
CA PRO A 326 -10.61 -4.58 -19.06
C PRO A 326 -11.23 -4.16 -20.40
N SER A 327 -10.61 -4.59 -21.50
CA SER A 327 -11.08 -4.30 -22.86
C SER A 327 -12.45 -4.96 -23.12
N LYS A 328 -13.26 -4.42 -24.05
CA LYS A 328 -14.55 -5.06 -24.44
C LYS A 328 -14.36 -6.49 -24.98
N THR A 329 -13.20 -6.77 -25.55
CA THR A 329 -12.82 -8.09 -26.08
C THR A 329 -12.43 -9.09 -24.99
N SER A 330 -12.26 -8.65 -23.75
CA SER A 330 -11.92 -9.52 -22.61
C SER A 330 -13.09 -10.36 -22.08
N GLY A 331 -14.32 -10.14 -22.57
CA GLY A 331 -15.54 -10.73 -22.01
C GLY A 331 -15.96 -10.09 -20.68
N ALA A 332 -15.35 -8.97 -20.27
CA ALA A 332 -15.70 -8.29 -19.04
C ALA A 332 -17.07 -7.59 -19.12
N GLU A 333 -18.07 -8.15 -18.45
CA GLU A 333 -19.40 -7.51 -18.30
C GLU A 333 -19.35 -6.30 -17.35
N VAL A 334 -18.47 -6.34 -16.34
CA VAL A 334 -18.33 -5.30 -15.32
C VAL A 334 -16.90 -4.79 -15.27
N HIS A 335 -16.72 -3.48 -15.44
CA HIS A 335 -15.42 -2.82 -15.27
C HIS A 335 -15.11 -2.64 -13.77
N PRO A 336 -14.02 -3.23 -13.24
CA PRO A 336 -13.65 -3.09 -11.83
C PRO A 336 -13.51 -1.63 -11.39
N TYR A 337 -12.91 -0.78 -12.23
CA TYR A 337 -12.85 0.65 -11.98
C TYR A 337 -14.24 1.28 -11.74
N ARG A 338 -15.23 1.01 -12.60
CA ARG A 338 -16.59 1.56 -12.44
C ARG A 338 -17.21 1.10 -11.14
N ARG A 339 -17.03 -0.18 -10.79
CA ARG A 339 -17.55 -0.74 -9.54
C ARG A 339 -16.94 -0.05 -8.32
N ILE A 340 -15.62 0.20 -8.34
CA ILE A 340 -14.93 0.96 -7.31
C ILE A 340 -15.58 2.36 -7.16
N ILE A 341 -15.74 3.10 -8.25
CA ILE A 341 -16.34 4.44 -8.24
C ILE A 341 -17.79 4.44 -7.70
N GLU A 342 -18.60 3.47 -8.10
CA GLU A 342 -19.97 3.33 -7.63
C GLU A 342 -20.01 3.10 -6.11
N ARG A 343 -19.17 2.19 -5.58
CA ARG A 343 -19.16 1.87 -4.15
C ARG A 343 -18.66 3.01 -3.29
N ILE A 344 -17.57 3.69 -3.69
CA ILE A 344 -17.08 4.84 -2.91
C ILE A 344 -18.11 5.97 -2.88
N LYS A 345 -18.86 6.19 -3.97
CA LYS A 345 -19.96 7.15 -3.99
C LYS A 345 -21.10 6.73 -3.07
N MET A 346 -21.46 5.45 -3.04
CA MET A 346 -22.47 4.93 -2.10
C MET A 346 -22.04 5.19 -0.64
N ILE A 347 -20.79 4.90 -0.29
CA ILE A 347 -20.26 5.10 1.06
C ILE A 347 -20.19 6.58 1.41
N ALA A 348 -19.67 7.42 0.51
CA ALA A 348 -19.58 8.85 0.71
C ALA A 348 -20.95 9.52 0.90
N ARG A 349 -21.96 9.13 0.10
CA ARG A 349 -23.33 9.62 0.26
C ARG A 349 -23.92 9.23 1.61
N SER A 350 -23.71 8.00 2.05
CA SER A 350 -24.16 7.56 3.38
C SER A 350 -23.46 8.33 4.50
N ALA A 351 -22.15 8.56 4.39
CA ALA A 351 -21.41 9.38 5.34
C ALA A 351 -21.91 10.84 5.35
N ARG A 352 -22.19 11.41 4.17
CA ARG A 352 -22.76 12.76 4.01
C ARG A 352 -24.14 12.89 4.64
N GLN A 353 -25.00 11.88 4.47
CA GLN A 353 -26.33 11.84 5.09
C GLN A 353 -26.25 11.79 6.62
N ASN A 354 -25.27 11.06 7.17
CA ASN A 354 -25.11 10.92 8.62
C ASN A 354 -24.41 12.10 9.28
N THR A 355 -23.45 12.73 8.60
CA THR A 355 -22.56 13.74 9.21
C THR A 355 -22.71 15.14 8.64
N GLY A 356 -23.32 15.28 7.46
CA GLY A 356 -23.34 16.54 6.71
C GLY A 356 -21.98 16.95 6.13
N LEU A 357 -20.95 16.09 6.20
CA LEU A 357 -19.57 16.37 5.78
C LEU A 357 -19.15 15.54 4.57
N ARG A 358 -18.18 16.04 3.79
CA ARG A 358 -17.57 15.29 2.68
C ARG A 358 -16.57 14.28 3.23
N SER A 359 -16.39 13.17 2.53
CA SER A 359 -15.45 12.13 2.95
C SER A 359 -14.08 12.31 2.32
N ASN A 360 -13.03 12.26 3.13
CA ASN A 360 -11.66 12.11 2.65
C ASN A 360 -11.47 10.73 2.01
N LEU A 361 -10.76 10.65 0.89
CA LEU A 361 -10.44 9.39 0.21
C LEU A 361 -8.94 9.24 0.05
N PHE A 362 -8.38 8.21 0.68
CA PHE A 362 -7.00 7.78 0.52
C PHE A 362 -6.93 6.48 -0.29
N ILE A 363 -5.80 6.25 -0.94
CA ILE A 363 -5.55 5.02 -1.70
C ILE A 363 -4.28 4.36 -1.20
N GLY A 364 -4.34 3.05 -1.00
CA GLY A 364 -3.26 2.22 -0.53
C GLY A 364 -3.08 0.96 -1.38
N GLY A 365 -1.84 0.51 -1.48
CA GLY A 365 -1.54 -0.80 -2.04
C GLY A 365 -0.13 -1.24 -1.66
N HIS A 366 0.05 -2.55 -1.52
CA HIS A 366 1.35 -3.18 -1.33
C HIS A 366 1.63 -4.14 -2.49
N SER A 367 2.89 -4.24 -2.92
CA SER A 367 3.32 -5.13 -4.01
C SER A 367 2.54 -4.87 -5.31
N LEU A 368 2.02 -5.90 -5.97
CA LEU A 368 1.10 -5.79 -7.11
C LEU A 368 -0.06 -4.81 -6.86
N GLY A 369 -0.64 -4.85 -5.66
CA GLY A 369 -1.73 -3.97 -5.29
C GLY A 369 -1.32 -2.49 -5.30
N ALA A 370 -0.04 -2.21 -5.05
CA ALA A 370 0.54 -0.87 -5.17
C ALA A 370 0.61 -0.40 -6.63
N GLY A 371 0.84 -1.32 -7.58
CA GLY A 371 0.82 -1.04 -9.01
C GLY A 371 -0.58 -0.64 -9.49
N LEU A 372 -1.58 -1.45 -9.13
CA LEU A 372 -3.00 -1.14 -9.38
C LEU A 372 -3.44 0.15 -8.69
N ALA A 373 -3.02 0.37 -7.44
CA ALA A 373 -3.35 1.59 -6.69
C ALA A 373 -2.80 2.84 -7.38
N SER A 374 -1.60 2.75 -7.97
CA SER A 374 -0.98 3.84 -8.73
C SER A 374 -1.80 4.19 -9.97
N LEU A 375 -2.24 3.20 -10.76
CA LEU A 375 -3.08 3.43 -11.94
C LEU A 375 -4.48 3.95 -11.58
N LEU A 376 -5.10 3.42 -10.52
CA LEU A 376 -6.37 3.92 -10.00
C LEU A 376 -6.24 5.39 -9.61
N TYR A 377 -5.21 5.74 -8.85
CA TYR A 377 -4.99 7.12 -8.43
C TYR A 377 -4.69 8.03 -9.62
N ALA A 378 -3.90 7.57 -10.60
CA ALA A 378 -3.66 8.29 -11.84
C ALA A 378 -4.97 8.64 -12.56
N ARG A 379 -5.91 7.69 -12.67
CA ARG A 379 -7.23 7.94 -13.26
C ARG A 379 -8.02 8.98 -12.47
N LEU A 380 -7.97 8.95 -11.14
CA LEU A 380 -8.69 9.91 -10.31
C LEU A 380 -8.10 11.32 -10.35
N LEU A 381 -6.79 11.44 -10.60
CA LEU A 381 -6.15 12.73 -10.87
C LEU A 381 -6.49 13.27 -12.27
N GLU A 382 -6.57 12.38 -13.27
CA GLU A 382 -6.93 12.71 -14.65
C GLU A 382 -8.42 13.10 -14.77
N SER A 383 -9.30 12.42 -14.05
CA SER A 383 -10.76 12.60 -14.12
C SER A 383 -11.37 12.76 -12.71
N PRO A 384 -11.09 13.87 -11.99
CA PRO A 384 -11.58 14.07 -10.63
C PRO A 384 -13.11 14.12 -10.52
N LYS A 385 -13.80 14.46 -11.63
CA LYS A 385 -15.28 14.43 -11.72
C LYS A 385 -15.85 13.04 -11.47
N ASP A 386 -15.07 11.98 -11.68
CA ASP A 386 -15.51 10.62 -11.44
C ASP A 386 -15.83 10.37 -9.96
N LEU A 387 -15.28 11.15 -9.03
CA LEU A 387 -15.56 11.03 -7.59
C LEU A 387 -16.88 11.71 -7.17
N GLY A 388 -17.34 12.71 -7.92
CA GLY A 388 -18.47 13.55 -7.52
C GLY A 388 -18.15 14.48 -6.34
N ASP A 389 -19.18 15.15 -5.82
CA ASP A 389 -19.00 16.26 -4.87
C ASP A 389 -18.86 15.82 -3.42
N ASP A 390 -19.26 14.60 -3.07
CA ASP A 390 -19.23 14.11 -1.68
C ASP A 390 -17.85 13.64 -1.22
N ILE A 391 -16.88 13.57 -2.14
CA ILE A 391 -15.57 12.95 -1.91
C ILE A 391 -14.46 13.99 -2.12
N VAL A 392 -13.45 13.97 -1.25
CA VAL A 392 -12.21 14.73 -1.40
C VAL A 392 -11.06 13.74 -1.56
N LEU A 393 -10.49 13.66 -2.77
CA LEU A 393 -9.27 12.88 -3.00
C LEU A 393 -8.11 13.46 -2.19
N ARG A 394 -7.50 12.63 -1.35
CA ARG A 394 -6.29 12.89 -0.58
C ARG A 394 -5.13 12.09 -1.17
N ASP A 395 -4.08 11.88 -0.40
CA ASP A 395 -2.87 11.21 -0.85
C ASP A 395 -3.06 9.71 -1.12
N ALA A 396 -2.17 9.17 -1.95
CA ALA A 396 -1.96 7.75 -2.12
C ALA A 396 -0.64 7.31 -1.46
N TYR A 397 -0.65 6.13 -0.82
CA TYR A 397 0.51 5.52 -0.17
C TYR A 397 0.72 4.12 -0.74
N THR A 398 1.78 3.97 -1.52
CA THR A 398 2.08 2.73 -2.24
C THR A 398 3.39 2.13 -1.72
N PHE A 399 3.39 0.83 -1.42
CA PHE A 399 4.51 0.15 -0.76
C PHE A 399 5.05 -0.96 -1.66
N GLY A 400 6.37 -1.02 -1.85
CA GLY A 400 6.97 -2.05 -2.70
C GLY A 400 6.45 -2.02 -4.13
N THR A 401 6.22 -0.82 -4.66
CA THR A 401 5.50 -0.59 -5.92
C THR A 401 6.35 -0.98 -7.13
N PRO A 402 5.87 -1.90 -7.98
CA PRO A 402 6.53 -2.19 -9.25
C PRO A 402 6.46 -0.99 -10.20
N ARG A 403 7.19 -1.03 -11.31
CA ARG A 403 7.06 -0.03 -12.38
C ARG A 403 5.77 -0.30 -13.14
N THR A 404 4.93 0.72 -13.27
CA THR A 404 3.53 0.53 -13.71
C THR A 404 3.26 1.04 -15.11
N CYS A 405 4.14 1.84 -15.69
CA CYS A 405 3.86 2.55 -16.93
C CYS A 405 5.14 2.94 -17.68
N ASP A 406 4.98 3.51 -18.87
CA ASP A 406 6.07 4.09 -19.63
C ASP A 406 6.45 5.52 -19.17
N ALA A 407 7.52 6.06 -19.75
CA ALA A 407 7.99 7.42 -19.52
C ALA A 407 6.92 8.50 -19.78
N LYS A 408 6.09 8.28 -20.80
CA LYS A 408 5.07 9.23 -21.25
C LYS A 408 3.91 9.32 -20.26
N LEU A 409 3.37 8.18 -19.82
CA LEU A 409 2.35 8.13 -18.80
C LEU A 409 2.90 8.59 -17.44
N ALA A 410 4.14 8.23 -17.07
CA ALA A 410 4.76 8.74 -15.85
C ALA A 410 4.85 10.27 -15.83
N THR A 411 5.19 10.88 -16.96
CA THR A 411 5.23 12.34 -17.12
C THR A 411 3.84 12.96 -17.05
N ARG A 412 2.81 12.29 -17.59
CA ARG A 412 1.41 12.73 -17.46
C ARG A 412 0.94 12.70 -16.00
N ILE A 413 1.30 11.66 -15.26
CA ILE A 413 0.96 11.53 -13.83
C ILE A 413 1.66 12.63 -13.02
N ASP A 414 2.96 12.85 -13.26
CA ASP A 414 3.72 13.95 -12.66
C ASP A 414 3.08 15.32 -12.96
N PHE A 415 2.65 15.54 -14.21
CA PHE A 415 1.93 16.75 -14.60
C PHE A 415 0.62 16.91 -13.80
N ASN A 416 -0.16 15.84 -13.69
CA ASN A 416 -1.42 15.86 -12.96
C ASN A 416 -1.25 16.05 -11.44
N LEU A 417 -0.18 15.51 -10.84
CA LEU A 417 0.15 15.73 -9.42
C LEU A 417 0.48 17.21 -9.14
N ASN A 418 1.10 17.89 -10.10
CA ASN A 418 1.46 19.31 -9.99
C ASN A 418 0.35 20.25 -10.48
N ASN A 419 -0.75 19.73 -11.00
CA ASN A 419 -1.86 20.56 -11.49
C ASN A 419 -2.50 21.33 -10.33
N PRO A 420 -2.74 22.65 -10.45
CA PRO A 420 -3.45 23.44 -9.43
C PRO A 420 -4.75 22.82 -8.94
N SER A 421 -5.53 22.16 -9.81
CA SER A 421 -6.79 21.50 -9.41
C SER A 421 -6.60 20.28 -8.50
N ASN A 422 -5.37 19.75 -8.46
CA ASN A 422 -4.96 18.60 -7.69
C ASN A 422 -3.99 18.99 -6.56
N GLN A 423 -3.84 20.29 -6.28
CA GLN A 423 -2.97 20.77 -5.22
C GLN A 423 -3.24 20.06 -3.91
N GLY A 424 -2.14 19.63 -3.28
CA GLY A 424 -2.19 18.94 -2.02
C GLY A 424 -2.59 17.47 -2.09
N ARG A 425 -2.55 16.87 -3.28
CA ARG A 425 -2.67 15.43 -3.48
C ARG A 425 -1.32 14.90 -3.88
N GLN A 426 -0.77 13.97 -3.13
CA GLN A 426 0.49 13.34 -3.44
C GLN A 426 0.39 11.83 -3.53
N MET A 427 1.22 11.25 -4.40
CA MET A 427 1.44 9.82 -4.43
C MET A 427 2.80 9.57 -3.79
N TRP A 428 2.79 8.99 -2.58
CA TRP A 428 3.98 8.59 -1.87
C TRP A 428 4.30 7.14 -2.22
N ARG A 429 5.46 6.94 -2.84
CA ARG A 429 5.98 5.63 -3.21
C ARG A 429 7.05 5.21 -2.22
N ILE A 430 6.68 4.38 -1.26
CA ILE A 430 7.55 3.92 -0.20
C ILE A 430 8.32 2.69 -0.70
N ALA A 431 9.64 2.78 -0.67
CA ALA A 431 10.57 1.70 -1.01
C ALA A 431 11.44 1.38 0.20
N ASN A 432 11.71 0.10 0.44
CA ASN A 432 12.46 -0.34 1.60
C ASN A 432 13.82 -0.92 1.21
N ARG A 433 14.88 -0.54 1.94
CA ARG A 433 16.25 -1.04 1.78
C ARG A 433 16.86 -1.43 3.12
N SER A 434 16.06 -2.03 3.99
CA SER A 434 16.44 -2.29 5.37
C SER A 434 17.59 -3.28 5.52
N ARG A 435 17.59 -4.35 4.73
CA ARG A 435 18.60 -5.40 4.76
C ARG A 435 19.41 -5.46 3.48
N SER A 436 18.93 -4.86 2.38
CA SER A 436 19.64 -4.75 1.11
C SER A 436 19.89 -3.28 0.72
N PRO A 437 20.96 -2.63 1.22
CA PRO A 437 21.21 -1.20 0.97
C PRO A 437 21.37 -0.85 -0.52
N HIS A 438 21.96 -1.77 -1.30
CA HIS A 438 22.28 -1.54 -2.70
C HIS A 438 21.09 -1.76 -3.63
N ILE A 439 20.38 -2.89 -3.46
CA ILE A 439 19.28 -3.28 -4.34
C ILE A 439 17.95 -2.80 -3.76
N GLY A 440 17.73 -3.10 -2.48
CA GLY A 440 16.47 -2.90 -1.77
C GLY A 440 15.46 -4.01 -2.07
N ASP A 441 14.19 -3.69 -1.78
CA ASP A 441 13.03 -4.43 -2.26
C ASP A 441 13.11 -4.67 -3.77
N CYS A 442 13.19 -5.94 -4.16
CA CYS A 442 13.32 -6.35 -5.55
C CYS A 442 12.11 -6.00 -6.41
N ILE A 443 10.90 -5.97 -5.86
CA ILE A 443 9.68 -5.69 -6.62
C ILE A 443 9.67 -4.25 -7.11
N THR A 444 10.27 -3.32 -6.36
CA THR A 444 10.44 -1.93 -6.83
C THR A 444 11.33 -1.77 -8.06
N ARG A 445 11.97 -2.85 -8.50
CA ARG A 445 12.88 -2.91 -9.64
C ARG A 445 12.31 -3.68 -10.82
N VAL A 446 11.08 -4.19 -10.72
CA VAL A 446 10.41 -4.93 -11.79
C VAL A 446 9.14 -4.20 -12.26
N PRO A 447 8.78 -4.28 -13.55
CA PRO A 447 9.67 -4.63 -14.65
C PRO A 447 10.88 -3.69 -14.71
N PRO A 448 11.97 -4.09 -15.35
CA PRO A 448 13.18 -3.30 -15.48
C PRO A 448 12.91 -2.04 -16.28
N GLY A 449 13.54 -0.93 -15.91
CA GLY A 449 13.24 0.35 -16.52
C GLY A 449 14.24 1.42 -16.11
N MET A 450 14.49 2.34 -17.03
CA MET A 450 15.37 3.50 -16.85
C MET A 450 14.57 4.80 -16.71
N ALA A 451 13.30 4.78 -17.11
CA ALA A 451 12.42 5.96 -17.13
C ALA A 451 11.92 6.40 -15.74
N ASP A 452 12.27 5.67 -14.67
CA ASP A 452 12.17 6.17 -13.29
C ASP A 452 12.92 7.49 -13.14
N ASN A 453 14.12 7.58 -13.73
CA ASN A 453 14.88 8.81 -13.73
C ASN A 453 14.31 9.75 -14.78
N ARG A 454 13.83 10.92 -14.34
CA ARG A 454 13.28 11.95 -15.21
C ARG A 454 14.27 12.39 -16.29
N ASP A 455 15.56 12.37 -16.01
CA ASP A 455 16.61 12.77 -16.97
C ASP A 455 16.67 11.83 -18.17
N PHE A 456 16.37 10.54 -18.00
CA PHE A 456 16.41 9.53 -19.06
C PHE A 456 15.08 9.36 -19.79
N ARG A 457 13.99 9.99 -19.34
CA ARG A 457 12.65 9.80 -19.93
C ARG A 457 12.59 10.21 -21.40
N GLY A 458 13.34 11.23 -21.80
CA GLY A 458 13.43 11.68 -23.18
C GLY A 458 14.28 10.78 -24.08
N ASP A 459 15.16 9.97 -23.48
CA ASP A 459 16.15 9.16 -24.20
C ASP A 459 15.64 7.74 -24.50
N VAL A 460 14.56 7.31 -23.83
CA VAL A 460 13.99 5.98 -24.01
C VAL A 460 12.80 6.04 -24.97
N SER A 461 12.80 5.19 -25.99
CA SER A 461 11.69 5.14 -26.95
C SER A 461 10.40 4.60 -26.32
N ASP A 462 9.27 5.21 -26.66
CA ASP A 462 7.93 4.71 -26.33
C ASP A 462 7.80 3.20 -26.66
N GLY A 463 7.21 2.44 -25.75
CA GLY A 463 7.01 0.99 -25.90
C GLY A 463 8.27 0.12 -25.71
N SER A 464 9.45 0.71 -25.43
CA SER A 464 10.64 -0.07 -25.06
C SER A 464 10.45 -0.77 -23.72
N GLN A 465 11.07 -1.95 -23.56
CA GLN A 465 11.17 -2.62 -22.26
C GLN A 465 12.00 -1.84 -21.25
N PHE A 466 12.82 -0.88 -21.67
CA PHE A 466 13.51 0.03 -20.74
C PHE A 466 12.68 1.27 -20.39
N ALA A 467 11.53 1.46 -21.04
CA ALA A 467 10.67 2.62 -20.85
C ALA A 467 9.86 2.56 -19.56
N TYR A 468 9.89 1.43 -18.83
CA TYR A 468 9.17 1.31 -17.58
C TYR A 468 9.64 2.35 -16.56
N ALA A 469 8.65 2.95 -15.91
CA ALA A 469 8.78 3.97 -14.90
C ALA A 469 7.83 3.66 -13.74
N ALA A 470 8.32 3.90 -12.54
CA ALA A 470 7.52 4.10 -11.35
C ALA A 470 7.09 5.57 -11.24
N VAL A 471 6.00 5.81 -10.52
CA VAL A 471 5.37 7.13 -10.37
C VAL A 471 5.21 7.52 -8.91
N GLY A 472 5.08 8.82 -8.66
CA GLY A 472 4.98 9.39 -7.31
C GLY A 472 6.34 9.73 -6.68
N ILE A 473 6.30 10.45 -5.56
CA ILE A 473 7.49 10.88 -4.81
C ILE A 473 8.02 9.68 -4.02
N ARG A 474 9.28 9.33 -4.25
CA ARG A 474 9.90 8.17 -3.62
C ARG A 474 10.37 8.48 -2.20
N VAL A 475 9.89 7.67 -1.24
CA VAL A 475 10.38 7.63 0.15
C VAL A 475 11.17 6.34 0.32
N ASP A 476 12.50 6.45 0.36
CA ASP A 476 13.43 5.32 0.42
C ASP A 476 13.86 5.11 1.88
N LEU A 477 13.39 4.03 2.50
CA LEU A 477 13.70 3.67 3.88
C LEU A 477 15.07 2.99 3.96
N LYS A 478 15.98 3.55 4.76
CA LYS A 478 17.37 3.15 4.90
C LYS A 478 17.77 3.13 6.37
N PRO A 479 17.44 2.08 7.14
CA PRO A 479 17.91 1.91 8.51
C PRO A 479 19.41 1.62 8.51
N ASN A 480 20.22 2.66 8.28
CA ASN A 480 21.64 2.62 8.52
C ASN A 480 21.86 3.18 9.93
N LYS A 481 22.20 2.32 10.89
CA LYS A 481 22.31 2.64 12.34
C LYS A 481 23.31 3.76 12.69
N LEU A 482 23.97 4.37 11.70
CA LEU A 482 25.03 5.36 11.85
C LEU A 482 24.72 6.71 11.19
N ALA A 483 23.66 6.83 10.39
CA ALA A 483 23.28 8.10 9.75
C ALA A 483 22.19 8.82 10.56
N PRO A 484 22.20 10.16 10.65
CA PRO A 484 21.22 10.90 11.42
C PRO A 484 19.78 10.78 10.89
N LYS A 485 19.58 10.42 9.61
CA LYS A 485 18.26 10.13 9.03
C LYS A 485 18.21 8.74 8.42
N ASN A 486 17.28 7.91 8.89
CA ASN A 486 17.06 6.53 8.44
C ASN A 486 16.25 6.43 7.12
N TYR A 487 16.21 7.50 6.33
CA TYR A 487 15.42 7.57 5.10
C TYR A 487 15.94 8.67 4.16
N SER A 488 15.56 8.59 2.89
CA SER A 488 15.77 9.67 1.92
C SER A 488 14.53 9.84 1.05
N ILE A 489 14.15 11.08 0.75
CA ILE A 489 13.05 11.41 -0.15
C ILE A 489 13.64 11.94 -1.45
N THR A 490 13.29 11.32 -2.57
CA THR A 490 13.77 11.68 -3.91
C THR A 490 12.61 11.99 -4.84
N GLU A 491 12.89 12.51 -6.03
CA GLU A 491 11.86 12.85 -7.05
C GLU A 491 10.93 14.02 -6.63
N ILE A 492 11.36 14.83 -5.65
CA ILE A 492 10.66 16.05 -5.21
C ILE A 492 10.61 17.05 -6.37
N PRO A 493 9.43 17.58 -6.75
CA PRO A 493 9.34 18.60 -7.79
C PRO A 493 10.10 19.88 -7.41
N VAL A 494 10.65 20.56 -8.42
CA VAL A 494 11.35 21.84 -8.21
C VAL A 494 10.41 22.86 -7.57
N GLY A 495 10.91 23.59 -6.57
CA GLY A 495 10.11 24.57 -5.81
C GLY A 495 9.36 23.99 -4.61
N TYR A 496 9.47 22.69 -4.36
CA TYR A 496 8.86 22.05 -3.19
C TYR A 496 9.90 21.59 -2.16
N THR A 497 9.48 21.57 -0.90
CA THR A 497 10.17 20.91 0.22
C THR A 497 9.23 19.88 0.82
N VAL A 498 9.79 18.78 1.34
CA VAL A 498 9.00 17.73 1.99
C VAL A 498 9.30 17.74 3.48
N ASP A 499 8.27 17.97 4.27
CA ASP A 499 8.27 17.85 5.71
C ASP A 499 7.77 16.45 6.07
N VAL A 500 8.52 15.74 6.90
CA VAL A 500 8.11 14.42 7.41
C VAL A 500 7.49 14.65 8.77
N VAL A 501 6.22 14.30 8.91
CA VAL A 501 5.44 14.66 10.10
C VAL A 501 4.87 13.45 10.82
N LYS A 502 4.77 13.57 12.14
CA LYS A 502 4.08 12.64 13.04
C LYS A 502 3.16 13.44 13.97
N LEU A 503 1.97 12.92 14.25
CA LEU A 503 0.99 13.61 15.09
C LEU A 503 1.36 13.53 16.58
N ASN A 504 1.76 12.35 17.03
CA ASN A 504 2.10 12.08 18.42
C ASN A 504 3.57 11.70 18.55
N ASP A 505 4.23 12.25 19.56
CA ASP A 505 5.50 11.73 20.04
C ASP A 505 5.20 10.36 20.64
N GLU A 506 5.76 9.29 20.06
CA GLU A 506 5.77 7.95 20.68
C GLU A 506 7.18 7.63 21.26
N PRO A 507 7.82 8.51 22.05
CA PRO A 507 9.25 8.38 22.35
C PRO A 507 9.51 7.37 23.47
N GLU A 508 8.52 6.98 24.26
CA GLU A 508 8.73 6.07 25.39
C GLU A 508 8.37 4.62 25.04
N LEU A 509 7.19 4.35 24.47
CA LEU A 509 6.79 2.98 24.15
C LEU A 509 7.59 2.37 22.98
N GLU A 510 7.85 3.12 21.91
CA GLU A 510 8.63 2.61 20.76
C GLU A 510 10.11 2.46 21.13
N LEU A 511 10.69 3.44 21.83
CA LEU A 511 12.09 3.41 22.25
C LEU A 511 12.34 2.38 23.35
N GLU A 512 11.39 2.15 24.27
CA GLU A 512 11.43 1.02 25.21
C GLU A 512 11.25 -0.32 24.49
N SER A 513 10.34 -0.42 23.50
CA SER A 513 10.20 -1.65 22.70
C SER A 513 11.48 -1.96 21.93
N LEU A 514 12.12 -0.96 21.34
CA LEU A 514 13.37 -1.06 20.60
C LEU A 514 14.52 -1.39 21.56
N ARG A 515 14.63 -0.71 22.71
CA ARG A 515 15.63 -1.02 23.76
C ARG A 515 15.45 -2.42 24.31
N ASN A 516 14.22 -2.88 24.55
CA ASN A 516 13.91 -4.22 25.02
C ASN A 516 14.19 -5.28 23.95
N SER A 517 13.93 -4.97 22.67
CA SER A 517 14.25 -5.83 21.53
C SER A 517 15.75 -5.95 21.28
N THR A 518 16.51 -4.88 21.56
CA THR A 518 17.97 -4.84 21.37
C THR A 518 18.74 -5.43 22.55
N THR A 519 18.20 -5.34 23.78
CA THR A 519 18.85 -5.89 24.99
C THR A 519 18.48 -7.34 25.27
N LYS A 520 17.33 -7.84 24.79
CA LYS A 520 16.98 -9.27 24.82
C LYS A 520 17.40 -9.97 23.53
N ILE A 521 18.71 -10.15 23.33
CA ILE A 521 19.24 -11.26 22.52
C ILE A 521 19.10 -12.55 23.37
N THR A 522 17.87 -12.86 23.81
CA THR A 522 17.52 -14.10 24.49
C THR A 522 16.41 -14.72 23.68
N HIS A 523 16.72 -15.87 23.05
CA HIS A 523 15.84 -16.78 22.32
C HIS A 523 14.56 -16.14 21.76
N SER A 524 14.52 -15.92 20.43
CA SER A 524 13.30 -15.54 19.69
C SER A 524 12.13 -16.46 20.08
N GLN A 525 11.29 -16.03 21.02
CA GLN A 525 10.15 -16.81 21.49
C GLN A 525 9.02 -16.88 20.45
N ASN A 526 9.13 -16.08 19.38
CA ASN A 526 8.19 -16.09 18.26
C ASN A 526 8.86 -16.68 17.01
N ILE A 527 8.36 -17.85 16.58
CA ILE A 527 8.80 -18.55 15.36
C ILE A 527 8.79 -17.61 14.15
N VAL A 528 7.82 -16.69 14.08
CA VAL A 528 7.72 -15.71 12.99
C VAL A 528 8.95 -14.81 12.95
N GLN A 529 9.42 -14.30 14.08
CA GLN A 529 10.59 -13.42 14.13
C GLN A 529 11.88 -14.17 13.75
N PHE A 530 12.02 -15.42 14.19
CA PHE A 530 13.14 -16.27 13.79
C PHE A 530 13.16 -16.50 12.27
N ILE A 531 12.01 -16.81 11.67
CA ILE A 531 11.87 -16.99 10.22
C ILE A 531 12.21 -15.69 9.50
N MET A 532 11.71 -14.55 9.97
CA MET A 532 11.99 -13.24 9.37
C MET A 532 13.49 -12.91 9.37
N GLU A 533 14.22 -13.19 10.45
CA GLU A 533 15.68 -13.05 10.49
C GLU A 533 16.38 -14.06 9.56
N GLY A 534 15.85 -15.28 9.43
CA GLY A 534 16.34 -16.26 8.47
C GLY A 534 16.18 -15.78 7.02
N ILE A 535 15.01 -15.24 6.66
CA ILE A 535 14.75 -14.66 5.33
C ILE A 535 15.64 -13.43 5.12
N ALA A 536 15.80 -12.57 6.13
CA ALA A 536 16.69 -11.42 6.07
C ALA A 536 18.14 -11.81 5.76
N LEU A 537 18.62 -12.92 6.31
CA LEU A 537 19.97 -13.43 6.08
C LEU A 537 20.12 -14.11 4.71
N LEU A 538 19.14 -14.93 4.31
CA LEU A 538 19.22 -15.74 3.10
C LEU A 538 18.86 -14.97 1.83
N ILE A 539 17.82 -14.13 1.88
CA ILE A 539 17.27 -13.40 0.74
C ILE A 539 16.86 -11.97 1.17
N PRO A 540 17.85 -11.09 1.48
CA PRO A 540 17.58 -9.75 2.03
C PRO A 540 16.72 -8.87 1.12
N ILE A 541 16.81 -9.07 -0.21
CA ILE A 541 15.98 -8.36 -1.20
C ILE A 541 14.50 -8.71 -1.13
N LEU A 542 14.16 -9.94 -0.70
CA LEU A 542 12.78 -10.40 -0.52
C LEU A 542 12.27 -10.02 0.86
N HIS A 543 13.12 -10.11 1.89
CA HIS A 543 12.80 -9.59 3.22
C HIS A 543 12.34 -8.13 3.16
N ASP A 544 13.08 -7.30 2.42
CA ASP A 544 12.76 -5.87 2.28
C ASP A 544 11.41 -5.63 1.60
N HIS A 545 10.85 -6.60 0.88
CA HIS A 545 9.53 -6.52 0.28
C HIS A 545 8.37 -6.74 1.28
N LEU A 546 8.62 -7.40 2.41
CA LEU A 546 7.56 -7.84 3.33
C LEU A 546 6.93 -6.63 4.06
N PRO A 547 5.58 -6.59 4.21
CA PRO A 547 4.91 -5.51 4.94
C PRO A 547 5.44 -5.29 6.36
N ALA A 548 5.84 -6.37 7.04
CA ALA A 548 6.47 -6.29 8.36
C ALA A 548 7.79 -5.50 8.32
N SER A 549 8.65 -5.75 7.32
CA SER A 549 9.90 -5.02 7.16
C SER A 549 9.68 -3.53 6.85
N TYR A 550 8.68 -3.21 6.02
CA TYR A 550 8.27 -1.82 5.81
C TYR A 550 7.81 -1.16 7.10
N MET A 551 7.00 -1.86 7.91
CA MET A 551 6.50 -1.36 9.19
C MET A 551 7.65 -1.09 10.16
N ASP A 552 8.61 -2.01 10.29
CA ASP A 552 9.77 -1.84 11.16
C ASP A 552 10.62 -0.63 10.75
N SER A 553 10.79 -0.42 9.44
CA SER A 553 11.50 0.75 8.90
C SER A 553 10.73 2.06 9.13
N LEU A 554 9.41 2.09 8.94
CA LEU A 554 8.57 3.25 9.26
C LEU A 554 8.55 3.57 10.76
N ASN A 555 8.65 2.54 11.60
CA ASN A 555 8.78 2.67 13.06
C ASN A 555 10.06 3.41 13.47
N GLN A 556 11.12 3.28 12.67
CA GLN A 556 12.43 3.91 12.92
C GLN A 556 12.62 5.27 12.23
N MET A 557 11.59 5.75 11.52
CA MET A 557 11.67 6.98 10.76
C MET A 557 11.50 8.21 11.68
N GLN A 558 12.44 9.14 11.63
CA GLN A 558 12.39 10.39 12.38
C GLN A 558 11.47 11.41 11.69
N ALA A 559 10.72 12.20 12.47
CA ALA A 559 9.75 13.17 11.99
C ALA A 559 9.65 14.42 12.86
N GLU A 560 9.13 15.50 12.29
CA GLU A 560 8.70 16.70 13.00
C GLU A 560 7.30 16.50 13.59
N PHE A 561 7.07 17.08 14.78
CA PHE A 561 5.76 17.00 15.45
C PHE A 561 4.86 18.15 15.03
N ILE A 562 3.64 17.82 14.58
CA ILE A 562 2.66 18.82 14.10
C ILE A 562 2.25 19.78 15.23
N LEU A 563 2.16 19.30 16.48
CA LEU A 563 1.75 20.13 17.63
C LEU A 563 2.70 21.31 17.91
N ASN A 564 3.99 21.19 17.58
CA ASN A 564 4.96 22.29 17.77
C ASN A 564 4.82 23.43 16.75
N ARG A 565 4.12 23.23 15.61
CA ARG A 565 3.95 24.29 14.61
C ARG A 565 2.98 25.39 15.01
N ASN A 566 2.00 25.07 15.86
CA ASN A 566 1.00 26.05 16.28
C ASN A 566 1.48 26.89 17.47
N SER A 567 2.33 26.35 18.34
CA SER A 567 2.93 27.10 19.45
C SER A 567 3.99 28.11 18.98
N ASP A 568 4.78 27.79 17.95
CA ASP A 568 5.81 28.70 17.43
C ASP A 568 5.27 29.89 16.63
N LYS A 569 4.03 29.81 16.13
CA LYS A 569 3.37 30.95 15.47
C LYS A 569 2.79 31.98 16.44
N ASP A 570 2.49 31.58 17.68
CA ASP A 570 2.02 32.47 18.74
C ASP A 570 3.16 33.02 19.62
N LEU A 571 4.33 32.38 19.61
CA LEU A 571 5.54 32.86 20.30
C LEU A 571 6.45 33.64 19.35
N GLY A 572 6.01 34.85 19.00
CA GLY A 572 6.89 35.86 18.43
C GLY A 572 8.16 36.03 19.29
N LYS A 573 9.32 35.73 18.69
CA LYS A 573 10.68 35.91 19.25
C LYS A 573 10.99 35.09 20.50
N VAL A 574 11.19 33.78 20.35
CA VAL A 574 12.12 33.05 21.23
C VAL A 574 13.30 32.57 20.40
N LYS A 575 14.49 33.06 20.77
CA LYS A 575 15.77 32.80 20.13
C LYS A 575 16.12 31.33 20.33
N THR A 576 15.88 30.49 19.33
CA THR A 576 16.24 29.06 19.38
C THR A 576 17.74 28.93 19.54
N ARG A 577 18.16 28.30 20.64
CA ARG A 577 19.55 28.02 20.96
C ARG A 577 20.00 26.86 20.07
N SER A 578 20.66 27.19 18.98
CA SER A 578 21.38 26.22 18.13
C SER A 578 22.34 25.41 19.01
N ILE A 579 22.16 24.09 19.01
CA ILE A 579 23.17 23.13 19.46
C ILE A 579 24.28 23.20 18.42
N ARG A 580 25.40 23.86 18.77
CA ARG A 580 26.64 23.81 18.00
C ARG A 580 27.20 22.40 18.08
N THR A 581 27.18 21.70 16.95
CA THR A 581 28.04 20.54 16.70
C THR A 581 29.49 21.01 16.67
N THR A 582 30.34 20.35 17.44
CA THR A 582 31.80 20.52 17.50
C THR A 582 32.44 20.02 16.21
N GLU A 583 32.60 20.90 15.23
CA GLU A 583 33.62 20.85 14.19
C GLU A 583 34.15 22.27 14.04
N ASP A 584 35.15 22.62 14.86
CA ASP A 584 36.06 23.77 14.65
C ASP A 584 37.16 23.70 15.72
N ILE A 585 38.05 22.71 15.59
CA ILE A 585 39.39 22.72 16.20
C ILE A 585 40.37 22.21 15.14
N SER A 586 40.75 23.07 14.20
CA SER A 586 42.04 23.00 13.52
C SER A 586 42.25 24.27 12.70
N GLN A 587 42.55 25.38 13.36
CA GLN A 587 43.31 26.52 12.82
C GLN A 587 43.42 27.58 13.91
N ASN A 588 44.48 27.47 14.72
CA ASN A 588 45.16 28.57 15.41
C ASN A 588 46.18 27.95 16.35
N ASN A 589 47.42 27.85 15.88
CA ASN A 589 48.65 27.89 16.68
C ASN A 589 49.85 27.77 15.74
N GLU A 590 50.25 28.89 15.15
CA GLU A 590 51.62 29.11 14.70
C GLU A 590 51.81 30.63 14.54
N ASN A 591 52.16 31.29 15.65
CA ASN A 591 52.98 32.50 15.68
C ASN A 591 53.32 32.83 17.14
N ASP A 592 54.62 33.06 17.35
CA ASP A 592 55.38 33.38 18.58
C ASP A 592 56.26 32.18 18.97
N GLY A 593 57.58 32.14 18.74
CA GLY A 593 58.57 33.20 18.62
C GLY A 593 59.72 32.84 19.57
N ILE A 594 60.86 32.38 19.05
CA ILE A 594 62.12 32.27 19.81
C ILE A 594 63.27 32.77 18.95
N ASN A 595 63.73 33.98 19.28
CA ASN A 595 65.10 34.42 19.07
C ASN A 595 65.95 33.90 20.24
N GLY A 596 67.15 33.38 19.97
CA GLY A 596 68.15 33.14 21.00
C GLY A 596 69.29 32.23 20.59
N LEU A 597 70.37 32.84 20.06
CA LEU A 597 71.74 32.35 19.82
C LEU A 597 71.99 31.38 18.65
#